data_AF-A0A5K1D4D4-F1
#
_entry.id   AF-A0A5K1D4D4-F1
#
_cell.length_a   1.000
_cell.length_b   1.000
_cell.length_c   1.000
_cell.angle_alpha   90.00
_cell.angle_beta   90.00
_cell.angle_gamma   90.00
#
_symmetry.space_group_name_H-M   'P 1'
#
loop_
_entity.id
_entity.type
_entity.pdbx_description
1 polymer ?
#
loop_
_entity_poly.entity_id
_entity_poly.type
_entity_poly.pdbx_seq_one_letter_code
_entity_poly.pdbx_strand_id
1 'polypeptide(L)'
;NGRSSLGDVIHRYITSDQFSPECLLDCLDLSSEHQALEIANRVETSIYVWRKRTSTKPAATTNRSNSRSSWDMVRDLMLDADKRGLLAGRAESLLLCLKQRFPGLSQTTLDMSKIQYNK
;
A
#
# COMPACT_ATOMS: atom_id res chain seq x y z
N ASN A 1 -5.17 8.64 0.30
CA ASN A 1 -4.83 8.09 1.64
C ASN A 1 -4.72 6.57 1.49
N GLY A 2 -3.58 5.94 1.77
CA GLY A 2 -3.35 4.52 1.46
C GLY A 2 -4.34 3.56 2.15
N ARG A 3 -4.81 3.93 3.33
CA ARG A 3 -5.87 3.20 4.07
C ARG A 3 -7.21 3.17 3.34
N SER A 4 -7.60 4.27 2.70
CA SER A 4 -8.90 4.40 2.03
C SER A 4 -8.95 3.63 0.71
N SER A 5 -7.81 3.51 0.01
CA SER A 5 -7.71 2.73 -1.23
C SER A 5 -7.65 1.23 -0.97
N LEU A 6 -6.90 0.81 0.05
CA LEU A 6 -6.67 -0.60 0.38
C LEU A 6 -7.91 -1.29 0.97
N GLY A 7 -8.75 -0.54 1.68
CA GLY A 7 -9.87 -1.08 2.47
C GLY A 7 -9.45 -1.48 3.88
N ASP A 8 -10.37 -1.37 4.84
CA ASP A 8 -10.04 -1.55 6.26
C ASP A 8 -9.59 -2.98 6.61
N VAL A 9 -10.11 -4.00 5.93
CA VAL A 9 -9.71 -5.39 6.15
C VAL A 9 -8.25 -5.59 5.75
N ILE A 10 -7.92 -5.33 4.48
CA ILE A 10 -6.56 -5.51 3.96
C ILE A 10 -5.57 -4.61 4.72
N HIS A 11 -5.94 -3.37 5.04
CA HIS A 11 -5.11 -2.49 5.87
C HIS A 11 -4.82 -3.05 7.26
N ARG A 12 -5.83 -3.61 7.94
CA ARG A 12 -5.66 -4.21 9.28
C ARG A 12 -4.72 -5.41 9.25
N TYR A 13 -4.80 -6.24 8.22
CA TYR A 13 -3.88 -7.39 8.08
C TYR A 13 -2.47 -6.96 7.71
N ILE A 14 -2.29 -6.02 6.76
CA ILE A 14 -0.95 -5.53 6.38
C ILE A 14 -0.24 -4.82 7.54
N THR A 15 -0.98 -4.18 8.44
CA THR A 15 -0.46 -3.54 9.66
C THR A 15 -0.31 -4.48 10.85
N SER A 16 -0.77 -5.73 10.76
CA SER A 16 -0.66 -6.73 11.82
C SER A 16 0.79 -7.19 12.01
N ASP A 17 1.18 -7.53 13.23
CA ASP A 17 2.53 -8.01 13.54
C ASP A 17 2.80 -9.37 12.86
N GLN A 18 1.81 -10.26 12.91
CA GLN A 18 1.77 -11.54 12.20
C GLN A 18 1.15 -11.36 10.81
N PHE A 19 1.93 -10.87 9.86
CA PHE A 19 1.50 -10.74 8.46
C PHE A 19 1.91 -11.96 7.64
N SER A 20 0.92 -12.60 7.01
CA SER A 20 1.15 -13.60 5.96
C SER A 20 0.32 -13.21 4.73
N PRO A 21 0.96 -12.99 3.57
CA PRO A 21 0.25 -12.64 2.34
C PRO A 21 -0.68 -13.77 1.90
N GLU A 22 -0.28 -15.02 2.09
CA GLU A 22 -1.08 -16.19 1.68
C GLU A 22 -2.33 -16.34 2.55
N CYS A 23 -2.21 -16.23 3.88
CA CYS A 23 -3.37 -16.28 4.77
C CYS A 23 -4.34 -15.12 4.51
N LEU A 24 -3.83 -13.94 4.16
CA LEU A 24 -4.67 -12.82 3.79
C LEU A 24 -5.44 -13.11 2.50
N LEU A 25 -4.79 -13.71 1.50
CA LEU A 25 -5.47 -14.11 0.25
C LEU A 25 -6.56 -15.15 0.50
N ASP A 26 -6.32 -16.13 1.38
CA ASP A 26 -7.35 -17.11 1.76
C ASP A 26 -8.54 -16.48 2.50
N CYS A 27 -8.34 -15.31 3.14
CA CYS A 27 -9.41 -14.55 3.81
C CYS A 27 -10.14 -13.56 2.87
N LEU A 28 -9.67 -13.39 1.63
CA LEU A 28 -10.26 -12.50 0.65
C LEU A 28 -11.19 -13.28 -0.28
N ASP A 29 -12.30 -12.63 -0.66
CA ASP A 29 -13.16 -13.18 -1.70
C ASP A 29 -12.43 -13.05 -3.05
N LEU A 30 -11.95 -14.18 -3.53
CA LEU A 30 -11.25 -14.38 -4.81
C LEU A 30 -12.05 -15.32 -5.71
N SER A 31 -13.37 -15.41 -5.48
CA SER A 31 -14.27 -16.32 -6.20
C SER A 31 -14.40 -15.99 -7.69
N SER A 32 -14.00 -14.79 -8.10
CA SER A 32 -13.99 -14.35 -9.50
C SER A 32 -12.71 -13.61 -9.87
N GLU A 33 -12.34 -13.70 -11.16
CA GLU A 33 -11.21 -12.93 -11.71
C GLU A 33 -11.39 -11.42 -11.49
N HIS A 34 -12.61 -10.90 -11.64
CA HIS A 34 -12.91 -9.49 -11.44
C HIS A 34 -12.58 -9.02 -10.01
N GLN A 35 -12.93 -9.82 -9.00
CA GLN A 35 -12.59 -9.50 -7.60
C GLN A 35 -11.08 -9.55 -7.36
N ALA A 36 -10.39 -10.55 -7.91
CA ALA A 36 -8.94 -10.63 -7.83
C ALA A 36 -8.26 -9.39 -8.47
N LEU A 37 -8.77 -8.93 -9.62
CA LEU A 37 -8.28 -7.74 -10.30
C LEU A 37 -8.52 -6.46 -9.50
N GLU A 38 -9.72 -6.30 -8.93
CA GLU A 38 -10.06 -5.17 -8.05
C GLU A 38 -9.14 -5.11 -6.82
N ILE A 39 -8.87 -6.25 -6.20
CA ILE A 39 -7.93 -6.34 -5.07
C ILE A 39 -6.52 -5.94 -5.53
N ALA A 40 -6.06 -6.45 -6.68
CA ALA A 40 -4.75 -6.11 -7.24
C ALA A 40 -4.61 -4.59 -7.48
N ASN A 41 -5.61 -3.96 -8.09
CA ASN A 41 -5.64 -2.53 -8.37
C ASN A 41 -5.60 -1.68 -7.08
N ARG A 42 -6.32 -2.11 -6.04
CA ARG A 42 -6.35 -1.43 -4.73
C ARG A 42 -5.04 -1.56 -3.97
N VAL A 43 -4.41 -2.74 -4.03
CA VAL A 43 -3.09 -3.00 -3.45
C VAL A 43 -2.03 -2.14 -4.15
N GLU A 44 -2.02 -2.12 -5.48
CA GLU A 44 -1.09 -1.29 -6.26
C GLU A 44 -1.24 0.21 -6.00
N THR A 45 -2.48 0.70 -5.96
CA THR A 45 -2.76 2.10 -5.61
C THR A 45 -2.19 2.45 -4.24
N SER A 46 -2.28 1.51 -3.28
CA SER A 46 -1.80 1.72 -1.92
C SER A 46 -0.28 1.69 -1.83
N ILE A 47 0.38 0.78 -2.55
CA ILE A 47 1.84 0.77 -2.72
C ILE A 47 2.31 2.10 -3.30
N TYR A 48 1.65 2.58 -4.36
CA TYR A 48 1.97 3.86 -4.99
C TYR A 48 1.84 5.03 -4.00
N VAL A 49 0.76 5.08 -3.21
CA VAL A 49 0.55 6.13 -2.20
C VAL A 49 1.61 6.08 -1.11
N TRP A 50 1.96 4.89 -0.62
CA TRP A 50 2.98 4.72 0.41
C TRP A 50 4.38 5.06 -0.09
N ARG A 51 4.71 4.75 -1.35
CA ARG A 51 5.99 5.14 -1.98
C ARG A 51 6.07 6.62 -2.34
N LYS A 52 5.02 7.21 -2.93
CA LYS A 52 5.04 8.60 -3.40
C LYS A 52 5.11 9.62 -2.26
N ARG A 53 4.49 9.32 -1.12
CA ARG A 53 4.48 10.22 0.05
C ARG A 53 5.82 10.25 0.81
N THR A 54 6.80 9.43 0.40
CA THR A 54 8.19 9.50 0.87
C THR A 54 8.98 10.59 0.13
N SER A 55 8.56 10.99 -1.08
CA SER A 55 9.26 12.00 -1.90
C SER A 55 8.65 13.41 -1.85
N THR A 56 7.41 13.57 -1.38
CA THR A 56 6.80 14.90 -1.24
C THR A 56 6.97 15.43 0.18
N LYS A 57 7.69 16.56 0.30
CA LYS A 57 7.83 17.37 1.53
C LYS A 57 6.50 17.39 2.33
N PRO A 58 6.57 17.30 3.67
CA PRO A 58 5.38 17.20 4.50
C PRO A 58 4.51 18.44 4.26
N ALA A 59 3.29 18.21 3.79
CA ALA A 59 2.25 19.21 3.88
C ALA A 59 2.12 19.56 5.37
N ALA A 60 2.43 20.81 5.68
CA ALA A 60 2.13 21.44 6.94
C ALA A 60 0.65 21.23 7.25
N THR A 61 0.33 20.21 8.05
CA THR A 61 -0.90 20.20 8.82
C THR A 61 -0.55 20.98 10.07
N THR A 62 -0.86 22.27 9.99
CA THR A 62 -0.80 23.21 11.08
C THR A 62 -1.72 22.73 12.22
N ASN A 63 -1.45 23.25 13.42
CA ASN A 63 -2.32 23.19 14.59
C ASN A 63 -2.11 22.05 15.60
N ARG A 64 -0.91 21.92 16.15
CA ARG A 64 -0.75 21.67 17.60
C ARG A 64 0.39 22.51 18.14
N SER A 65 0.03 23.51 18.94
CA SER A 65 0.90 24.21 19.88
C SER A 65 1.56 23.19 20.81
N ASN A 66 2.77 22.75 20.47
CA ASN A 66 3.66 22.09 21.42
C ASN A 66 5.10 22.30 20.94
N SER A 67 5.96 22.75 21.84
CA SER A 67 7.39 23.06 21.66
C SER A 67 8.23 21.81 21.37
N ARG A 68 7.88 21.03 20.34
CA ARG A 68 8.64 19.85 19.93
C ARG A 68 9.80 20.29 19.05
N SER A 69 10.99 19.84 19.38
CA SER A 69 12.22 20.11 18.62
C SER A 69 12.05 19.71 17.16
N SER A 70 12.64 20.46 16.23
CA SER A 70 12.72 20.07 14.81
C SER A 70 13.30 18.66 14.64
N TRP A 71 14.18 18.21 15.54
CA TRP A 71 14.71 16.84 15.58
C TRP A 71 13.68 15.78 15.97
N ASP A 72 12.75 16.10 16.88
CA ASP A 72 11.65 15.19 17.23
C ASP A 72 10.70 14.99 16.06
N MET A 73 10.41 16.06 15.32
CA MET A 73 9.61 15.98 14.09
C MET A 73 10.31 15.15 13.01
N VAL A 74 11.62 15.34 12.82
CA VAL A 74 12.41 14.53 11.87
C VAL A 74 12.44 13.06 12.27
N ARG A 75 12.59 12.74 13.57
CA ARG A 75 12.52 11.35 14.06
C ARG A 75 11.16 10.72 13.80
N ASP A 76 10.08 11.41 14.14
CA ASP A 76 8.71 10.93 13.89
C ASP A 76 8.46 10.69 12.39
N LEU A 77 8.94 11.60 11.53
CA LEU A 77 8.88 11.45 10.07
C LEU A 77 9.67 10.25 9.56
N MET A 78 10.86 9.99 10.12
CA MET A 78 11.67 8.81 9.76
C MET A 78 10.98 7.52 10.19
N LEU A 79 10.42 7.46 11.40
CA LEU A 79 9.67 6.31 11.89
C LEU A 79 8.43 6.04 11.04
N ASP A 80 7.72 7.11 10.63
CA ASP A 80 6.55 6.98 9.77
C ASP A 80 6.93 6.58 8.32
N ALA A 81 8.09 7.02 7.82
CA ALA A 81 8.61 6.61 6.53
C ALA A 81 9.05 5.13 6.51
N ASP A 82 9.73 4.67 7.57
CA ASP A 82 10.14 3.27 7.73
C ASP A 82 8.91 2.34 7.80
N LYS A 83 7.93 2.73 8.62
CA LYS A 83 6.64 2.03 8.70
C LYS A 83 5.93 1.99 7.34
N ARG A 84 5.91 3.10 6.60
CA ARG A 84 5.33 3.13 5.24
C ARG A 84 6.09 2.25 4.26
N GLY A 85 7.42 2.19 4.37
CA GLY A 85 8.27 1.29 3.59
C GLY A 85 7.94 -0.18 3.84
N LEU A 86 7.81 -0.57 5.10
CA LEU A 86 7.39 -1.92 5.51
C LEU A 86 5.99 -2.27 4.99
N LEU A 87 5.02 -1.34 5.07
CA LEU A 87 3.68 -1.55 4.53
C LEU A 87 3.68 -1.71 3.01
N ALA A 88 4.49 -0.91 2.31
CA ALA A 88 4.65 -1.02 0.86
C ALA A 88 5.26 -2.39 0.47
N GLY A 89 6.32 -2.84 1.16
CA GLY A 89 6.93 -4.14 0.90
C GLY A 89 5.97 -5.31 1.15
N ARG A 90 5.18 -5.26 2.24
CA ARG A 90 4.16 -6.27 2.53
C ARG A 90 3.06 -6.32 1.46
N ALA A 91 2.62 -5.15 0.99
CA ALA A 91 1.65 -5.07 -0.10
C ALA A 91 2.21 -5.57 -1.44
N GLU A 92 3.50 -5.35 -1.71
CA GLU A 92 4.17 -5.93 -2.89
C GLU A 92 4.22 -7.46 -2.82
N SER A 93 4.55 -8.04 -1.66
CA SER A 93 4.50 -9.49 -1.47
C SER A 93 3.08 -10.04 -1.67
N LEU A 94 2.06 -9.35 -1.15
CA LEU A 94 0.66 -9.73 -1.36
C LEU A 94 0.29 -9.73 -2.85
N LEU A 95 0.67 -8.68 -3.58
CA LEU A 95 0.42 -8.57 -5.02
C LEU A 95 1.12 -9.68 -5.81
N LEU A 96 2.35 -10.03 -5.43
CA LEU A 96 3.09 -11.11 -6.05
C LEU A 96 2.41 -12.47 -5.84
N CYS A 97 2.00 -12.79 -4.60
CA CYS A 97 1.27 -14.03 -4.31
C CYS A 97 -0.07 -14.09 -5.07
N LEU A 98 -0.76 -12.95 -5.19
CA LEU A 98 -2.01 -12.86 -5.96
C LEU A 98 -1.76 -13.16 -7.46
N LYS A 99 -0.72 -12.58 -8.06
CA LYS A 99 -0.32 -12.85 -9.45
C LYS A 99 0.09 -14.31 -9.68
N GLN A 100 0.69 -14.97 -8.68
CA GLN A 100 1.04 -16.39 -8.76
C GLN A 100 -0.18 -17.32 -8.67
N ARG A 101 -1.18 -16.97 -7.84
CA ARG A 101 -2.46 -17.70 -7.77
C ARG A 101 -3.32 -17.53 -9.03
N PHE A 102 -3.20 -16.38 -9.70
CA PHE A 102 -3.93 -16.05 -10.92
C PHE A 102 -2.96 -15.72 -12.07
N PRO A 103 -2.29 -16.71 -12.68
CA PRO A 103 -1.35 -16.47 -13.77
C PRO A 103 -2.02 -15.90 -15.04
N GLY A 104 -3.35 -16.01 -15.16
CA GLY A 104 -4.15 -15.40 -16.23
C GLY A 104 -4.79 -14.06 -15.86
N LEU A 105 -4.46 -13.47 -14.70
CA LEU A 105 -5.05 -12.19 -14.27
C LEU A 105 -4.80 -11.13 -15.34
N SER A 106 -5.87 -10.49 -15.79
CA SER A 106 -5.82 -9.35 -16.70
C SER A 106 -4.86 -8.27 -16.16
N GLN A 107 -4.15 -7.58 -17.05
CA GLN A 107 -3.19 -6.54 -16.65
C GLN A 107 -3.86 -5.52 -15.72
N THR A 108 -3.23 -5.24 -14.60
CA THR A 108 -3.76 -4.28 -13.64
C THR A 108 -3.81 -2.89 -14.27
N THR A 109 -4.69 -2.02 -13.76
CA THR A 109 -4.87 -0.66 -14.26
C THR A 109 -3.57 0.14 -14.25
N LEU A 110 -2.66 -0.15 -13.31
CA LEU A 110 -1.37 0.50 -13.20
C LEU A 110 -0.36 -0.04 -14.22
N ASP A 111 -0.37 -1.33 -14.55
CA ASP A 111 0.42 -1.90 -15.65
C ASP A 111 -0.06 -1.37 -17.02
N MET A 112 -1.37 -1.26 -17.23
CA MET A 112 -1.91 -0.59 -18.42
C MET A 112 -1.50 0.89 -18.48
N SER A 113 -1.56 1.61 -17.35
CA SER A 113 -1.14 3.02 -17.27
C SER A 113 0.36 3.20 -17.48
N LYS A 114 1.20 2.27 -17.02
CA LYS A 114 2.65 2.27 -17.27
C LYS A 114 2.96 2.07 -18.75
N ILE A 115 2.21 1.22 -19.45
CA ILE A 115 2.34 1.02 -20.91
C ILE A 115 1.87 2.27 -21.67
N GLN A 116 0.79 2.90 -21.21
CA GLN A 116 0.20 4.06 -21.88
C GLN A 116 0.99 5.37 -21.65
N TYR A 117 1.72 5.49 -20.53
CA TYR A 117 2.45 6.69 -20.15
C TYR A 117 3.99 6.55 -20.03
N ASN A 118 4.58 5.37 -20.26
CA ASN A 118 6.02 5.31 -20.55
C ASN A 118 6.25 5.84 -21.97
N LYS A 119 6.90 6.99 -22.05
CA LYS A 119 7.48 7.50 -23.30
C LYS A 119 8.98 7.26 -23.29
#